data_AF-A0A212EVF6-F1
#
_entry.id   AF-A0A212EVF6-F1
#
_cell.length_a   1.000
_cell.length_b   1.000
_cell.length_c   1.000
_cell.angle_alpha   90.00
_cell.angle_beta   90.00
_cell.angle_gamma   90.00
#
_symmetry.space_group_name_H-M   'P 1'
#
loop_
_entity.id
_entity.type
_entity.pdbx_description
1 polymer ?
#
loop_
_entity_poly.entity_id
_entity_poly.type
_entity_poly.pdbx_seq_one_letter_code
_entity_poly.pdbx_strand_id
1 'polypeptide(L)'
;MASKVIYSKVHQENPAIWVRSDTFTVNCSKSDVINAVKVLDLREDKTGEAYIKGGGIGQTYVTVELDSPSIFRGYNFLVQVYAIHANNFLFHHGK
;
A
#
# COMPACT_ATOMS: atom_id res chain seq x y z
N MET A 1 7.48 17.74 -13.22
CA MET A 1 6.16 17.20 -12.84
C MET A 1 6.42 15.87 -12.16
N ALA A 2 6.03 15.69 -10.90
CA ALA A 2 6.52 14.56 -10.10
C ALA A 2 5.40 13.83 -9.38
N SER A 3 5.48 12.50 -9.42
CA SER A 3 4.79 11.62 -8.47
C SER A 3 5.15 12.01 -7.05
N LYS A 4 4.17 12.15 -6.16
CA LYS A 4 4.37 12.55 -4.76
C LYS A 4 4.02 11.39 -3.84
N VAL A 5 4.90 11.10 -2.88
CA VAL A 5 4.57 10.21 -1.76
C VAL A 5 3.49 10.88 -0.92
N ILE A 6 2.34 10.22 -0.78
CA ILE A 6 1.24 10.64 0.10
C ILE A 6 1.16 9.78 1.37
N TYR A 7 1.80 8.61 1.36
CA TYR A 7 1.90 7.72 2.50
C TYR A 7 3.24 6.99 2.49
N SER A 8 3.91 6.93 3.63
CA SER A 8 5.13 6.13 3.81
C SER A 8 5.22 5.72 5.27
N LYS A 9 4.90 4.47 5.57
CA LYS A 9 4.90 3.97 6.94
C LYS A 9 5.38 2.52 6.99
N VAL A 10 6.09 2.20 8.06
CA VAL A 10 6.38 0.81 8.44
C VAL A 10 5.22 0.28 9.28
N HIS A 11 4.64 -0.84 8.85
CA HIS A 11 3.67 -1.62 9.60
C HIS A 11 4.39 -2.86 10.14
N GLN A 12 4.41 -3.00 11.45
CA GLN A 12 5.08 -4.11 12.10
C GLN A 12 4.20 -4.65 13.21
N GLU A 13 4.06 -5.97 13.25
CA GLU A 13 3.36 -6.69 14.30
C GLU A 13 4.22 -7.85 14.78
N ASN A 14 4.18 -8.10 16.08
CA ASN A 14 4.88 -9.23 16.69
C ASN A 14 4.09 -10.55 16.48
N PRO A 15 4.78 -11.70 16.52
CA PRO A 15 4.13 -13.02 16.54
C PRO A 15 2.95 -13.12 17.51
N ALA A 16 1.91 -13.86 17.12
CA ALA A 16 0.76 -14.20 17.96
C ALA A 16 0.28 -15.62 17.69
N ILE A 17 -0.62 -16.14 18.53
CA ILE A 17 -1.25 -17.47 18.33
C ILE A 17 -2.32 -17.46 17.21
N TRP A 18 -2.48 -16.32 16.51
CA TRP A 18 -3.35 -16.12 15.35
C TRP A 18 -2.57 -15.37 14.26
N VAL A 19 -3.10 -15.36 13.02
CA VAL A 19 -2.51 -14.59 11.91
C VAL A 19 -2.68 -13.11 12.20
N ARG A 20 -1.60 -12.34 12.10
CA ARG A 20 -1.66 -10.88 12.22
C ARG A 20 -2.13 -10.31 10.91
N SER A 21 -3.15 -9.46 10.96
CA SER A 21 -3.70 -8.75 9.81
C SER A 21 -3.90 -7.29 10.16
N ASP A 22 -3.59 -6.39 9.23
CA ASP A 22 -3.89 -4.95 9.33
C ASP A 22 -4.45 -4.45 8.01
N THR A 23 -5.57 -3.74 8.08
CA THR A 23 -6.26 -3.16 6.92
C THR A 23 -6.41 -1.67 7.12
N PHE A 24 -5.93 -0.89 6.15
CA PHE A 24 -5.99 0.55 6.22
C PHE A 24 -6.22 1.18 4.84
N THR A 25 -6.80 2.37 4.86
CA THR A 25 -7.11 3.15 3.65
C THR A 25 -6.26 4.41 3.60
N VAL A 26 -5.63 4.65 2.46
CA VAL A 26 -4.92 5.89 2.13
C VAL A 26 -5.75 6.67 1.13
N ASN A 27 -6.05 7.93 1.45
CA ASN A 27 -6.82 8.83 0.59
C ASN A 27 -5.90 9.88 -0.05
N CYS A 28 -6.19 10.20 -1.31
CA CYS A 28 -5.58 11.31 -2.03
C CYS A 28 -6.21 12.66 -1.67
N SER A 29 -5.54 13.73 -2.10
CA SER A 29 -6.17 15.06 -2.18
C SER A 29 -7.23 15.09 -3.31
N LYS A 30 -8.14 16.07 -3.29
CA LYS A 30 -9.33 16.11 -4.18
C LYS A 30 -9.04 16.05 -5.69
N SER A 31 -7.84 16.43 -6.13
CA SER A 31 -7.44 16.46 -7.56
C SER A 31 -6.34 15.47 -7.90
N ASP A 32 -5.96 14.60 -6.96
CA ASP A 32 -4.91 13.60 -7.14
C ASP A 32 -5.51 12.20 -7.23
N VAL A 33 -4.85 11.36 -8.01
CA VAL A 33 -5.13 9.92 -8.07
C VAL A 33 -3.88 9.15 -7.71
N ILE A 34 -4.07 7.96 -7.15
CA ILE A 34 -3.01 7.01 -6.87
C ILE A 34 -2.37 6.63 -8.19
N ASN A 35 -1.05 6.70 -8.29
CA ASN A 35 -0.34 6.23 -9.49
C ASN A 35 0.53 5.01 -9.21
N ALA A 36 0.97 4.80 -7.97
CA ALA A 36 1.73 3.64 -7.58
C ALA A 36 1.50 3.29 -6.11
N VAL A 37 1.49 2.00 -5.83
CA VAL A 37 1.49 1.44 -4.48
C VAL A 37 2.67 0.49 -4.40
N LYS A 38 3.58 0.75 -3.46
CA LYS A 38 4.76 -0.08 -3.22
C LYS A 38 4.63 -0.68 -1.84
N VAL A 39 4.60 -2.00 -1.78
CA VAL A 39 4.66 -2.77 -0.53
C VAL A 39 5.96 -3.57 -0.56
N LEU A 40 6.78 -3.39 0.46
CA LEU A 40 8.04 -4.12 0.63
C LEU A 40 8.00 -4.88 1.95
N ASP A 41 8.00 -6.21 1.89
CA ASP A 41 8.29 -7.03 3.06
C ASP A 41 9.74 -6.80 3.48
N LEU A 42 9.95 -6.36 4.72
CA LEU A 42 11.26 -6.07 5.31
C LEU A 42 11.88 -7.29 5.99
N ARG A 43 11.14 -8.40 6.11
CA ARG A 43 11.67 -9.68 6.59
C ARG A 43 12.69 -10.25 5.61
N GLU A 44 13.59 -11.10 6.08
CA GLU A 44 14.57 -11.75 5.20
C GLU A 44 13.90 -12.74 4.23
N ASP A 45 12.91 -13.48 4.72
CA ASP A 45 12.25 -14.55 3.96
C ASP A 45 11.20 -14.06 2.95
N LYS A 46 10.78 -12.79 3.02
CA LYS A 46 9.79 -12.17 2.11
C LYS A 46 8.50 -12.98 1.95
N THR A 47 8.06 -13.63 3.02
CA THR A 47 6.90 -14.54 2.99
C THR A 47 5.59 -13.90 3.45
N GLY A 48 5.60 -12.63 3.85
CA GLY A 48 4.37 -11.92 4.21
C GLY A 48 3.49 -11.68 2.99
N GLU A 49 2.18 -11.58 3.21
CA GLU A 49 1.22 -11.37 2.14
C GLU A 49 0.65 -9.95 2.19
N ALA A 50 0.40 -9.37 1.01
CA ALA A 50 -0.15 -8.03 0.90
C ALA A 50 -1.17 -7.97 -0.24
N TYR A 51 -2.30 -7.32 0.02
CA TYR A 51 -3.43 -7.27 -0.90
C TYR A 51 -3.94 -5.84 -1.06
N ILE A 52 -4.38 -5.51 -2.28
CA ILE A 52 -5.23 -4.34 -2.51
C ILE A 52 -6.68 -4.81 -2.39
N LYS A 53 -7.39 -4.38 -1.35
CA LYS A 53 -8.80 -4.78 -1.10
C LYS A 53 -9.81 -3.82 -1.72
N GLY A 54 -9.41 -2.61 -2.03
CA GLY A 54 -10.28 -1.58 -2.60
C GLY A 54 -9.48 -0.39 -3.13
N GLY A 55 -10.10 0.40 -3.99
CA GLY A 55 -9.43 1.52 -4.63
C GLY A 55 -8.33 1.06 -5.60
N GLY A 56 -7.25 1.85 -5.70
CA GLY A 56 -6.03 1.49 -6.42
C GLY A 56 -5.58 2.54 -7.42
N ILE A 57 -4.71 2.14 -8.34
CA ILE A 57 -4.12 3.02 -9.35
C ILE A 57 -5.23 3.65 -10.20
N GLY A 58 -5.14 4.96 -10.42
CA GLY A 58 -6.13 5.78 -11.13
C GLY A 58 -7.32 6.23 -10.27
N GLN A 59 -7.43 5.75 -9.03
CA GLN A 59 -8.51 6.14 -8.11
C GLN A 59 -8.02 7.12 -7.05
N THR A 60 -8.93 7.73 -6.30
CA THR A 60 -8.62 8.73 -5.26
C THR A 60 -8.28 8.12 -3.90
N TYR A 61 -8.31 6.80 -3.79
CA TYR A 61 -7.96 6.08 -2.57
C TYR A 61 -7.42 4.69 -2.89
N VAL A 62 -6.78 4.08 -1.91
CA VAL A 62 -6.42 2.66 -1.93
C VAL A 62 -6.55 2.07 -0.53
N THR A 63 -7.10 0.87 -0.43
CA THR A 63 -7.17 0.07 0.79
C THR A 63 -6.21 -1.10 0.67
N VAL A 64 -5.27 -1.18 1.61
CA VAL A 64 -4.23 -2.21 1.67
C VAL A 64 -4.50 -3.11 2.87
N GLU A 65 -4.40 -4.42 2.67
CA GLU A 65 -4.38 -5.42 3.73
C GLU A 65 -3.00 -6.09 3.76
N LEU A 66 -2.46 -6.26 4.96
CA LEU A 66 -1.16 -6.87 5.22
C LEU A 66 -1.35 -8.04 6.18
N ASP A 67 -0.85 -9.22 5.81
CA ASP A 67 -0.99 -10.44 6.59
C ASP A 67 0.37 -11.03 6.96
N SER A 68 0.46 -11.60 8.16
CA SER A 68 1.58 -12.46 8.52
C SER A 68 1.51 -13.78 7.74
N PRO A 69 2.66 -14.42 7.43
CA PRO A 69 2.68 -15.65 6.64
C PRO A 69 1.97 -16.84 7.32
N SER A 70 1.83 -16.78 8.64
CA SER A 70 1.22 -17.83 9.48
C SER A 70 1.07 -17.33 10.92
N ILE A 71 0.39 -18.14 11.74
CA ILE A 71 0.41 -18.02 13.20
C ILE A 71 1.85 -18.17 13.73
N PHE A 72 2.11 -17.66 14.93
CA PHE A 72 3.43 -17.56 15.56
C PHE A 72 4.48 -16.81 14.72
N ARG A 73 4.06 -16.12 13.67
CA ARG A 73 4.88 -15.21 12.90
C ARG A 73 4.25 -13.83 12.93
N GLY A 74 5.09 -12.81 13.08
CA GLY A 74 4.69 -11.42 12.90
C GLY A 74 4.77 -11.02 11.43
N TYR A 75 4.69 -9.73 11.15
CA TYR A 75 5.05 -9.17 9.84
C TYR A 75 5.84 -7.87 10.00
N ASN A 76 6.53 -7.46 8.94
CA ASN A 76 7.20 -6.17 8.88
C ASN A 76 7.19 -5.65 7.44
N PHE A 77 6.38 -4.65 7.15
CA PHE A 77 6.23 -4.10 5.80
C PHE A 77 6.52 -2.61 5.78
N LEU A 78 7.24 -2.14 4.77
CA LEU A 78 7.24 -0.74 4.37
C LEU A 78 6.18 -0.56 3.27
N VAL A 79 5.16 0.25 3.55
CA VAL A 79 4.15 0.63 2.56
C VAL A 79 4.35 2.08 2.15
N GLN A 80 4.44 2.29 0.84
CA GLN A 80 4.55 3.61 0.23
C GLN A 80 3.46 3.77 -0.83
N VAL A 81 2.68 4.84 -0.71
CA VAL A 81 1.63 5.17 -1.66
C VAL A 81 1.96 6.51 -2.31
N TYR A 82 1.86 6.51 -3.62
CA TYR A 82 2.20 7.65 -4.45
C TYR A 82 0.96 8.14 -5.20
N ALA A 83 0.88 9.44 -5.37
CA ALA A 83 -0.17 10.09 -6.12
C ALA A 83 0.37 11.13 -7.09
N ILE A 84 -0.43 11.41 -8.12
CA ILE A 84 -0.18 12.44 -9.11
C ILE A 84 -1.49 13.15 -9.43
N HIS A 85 -1.41 14.41 -9.87
CA HIS A 85 -2.59 15.12 -10.37
C HIS A 85 -3.29 14.34 -11.48
N ALA A 86 -4.61 14.25 -11.40
CA ALA A 86 -5.44 13.44 -12.29
C ALA A 86 -5.21 13.74 -13.78
N ASN A 87 -5.08 15.02 -14.14
CA ASN A 87 -4.78 15.42 -15.52
C ASN A 87 -3.48 14.76 -16.01
N ASN A 88 -2.42 14.77 -15.19
CA ASN A 88 -1.13 14.17 -15.52
C ASN A 88 -1.19 12.64 -15.57
N PHE A 89 -2.01 12.02 -14.73
CA PHE A 89 -2.24 10.57 -14.79
C PHE A 89 -2.80 10.16 -16.15
N LEU A 90 -3.82 10.87 -16.63
CA LEU A 90 -4.48 10.63 -17.91
C LEU A 90 -3.54 10.85 -19.12
N PHE A 91 -2.66 11.86 -19.06
CA PHE A 91 -1.68 12.11 -20.14
C PHE A 91 -0.67 10.96 -20.30
N HIS A 92 -0.22 10.34 -19.20
CA HIS A 92 0.74 9.23 -19.26
C HIS A 92 0.11 7.86 -19.52
N HIS A 93 -1.19 7.72 -19.24
CA HIS A 93 -1.96 6.48 -19.45
C HIS A 93 -2.97 6.64 -20.58
N GLY A 94 -2.67 7.51 -21.56
CA GLY A 94 -3.54 7.79 -22.71
C GLY A 94 -4.02 6.51 -23.41
N LYS A 95 -5.32 6.53 -23.70
CA LYS A 95 -6.16 5.50 -24.33
C LYS A 95 -5.52 4.72 -25.48
#